data_AF-A0A8S8YJ54-F1
#
_entry.id   AF-A0A8S8YJ54-F1
#
_cell.length_a   1.000
_cell.length_b   1.000
_cell.length_c   1.000
_cell.angle_alpha   90.00
_cell.angle_beta   90.00
_cell.angle_gamma   90.00
#
_symmetry.space_group_name_H-M   'P 1'
#
loop_
_entity.id
_entity.type
_entity.pdbx_description
1 polymer ?
#
loop_
_entity_poly.entity_id
_entity_poly.type
_entity_poly.pdbx_seq_one_letter_code
_entity_poly.pdbx_strand_id
1 'polypeptide(L)' 'MAQAGTVFLRGFEGDWLQFDNCKISVNIRRRITREVKRGGEGDDLVDEGAESAVYTMRGHLGIAGYREVLRFSKC' A
#
# COMPACT_ATOMS: atom_id res chain seq x y z
N MET A 1 -0.57 22.11 11.55
CA MET A 1 0.45 21.66 10.57
C MET A 1 1.03 20.35 11.12
N ALA A 2 1.03 19.26 10.34
CA ALA A 2 1.56 17.99 10.82
C ALA A 2 3.09 18.07 10.95
N GLN A 3 3.63 17.56 12.05
CA GLN A 3 5.07 17.51 12.28
C GLN A 3 5.70 16.41 11.41
N ALA A 4 6.96 16.58 11.02
CA ALA A 4 7.67 15.53 10.27
C ALA A 4 7.70 14.22 11.09
N GLY A 5 7.32 13.10 10.47
CA GLY A 5 7.23 11.80 11.14
C GLY A 5 5.87 11.52 11.80
N THR A 6 4.87 12.38 11.64
CA THR A 6 3.48 12.05 12.02
C THR A 6 2.86 11.08 11.01
N VAL A 7 2.25 10.01 11.52
CA VAL A 7 1.63 8.93 10.76
C VAL A 7 0.22 8.70 11.29
N PHE A 8 -0.73 8.44 10.38
CA PHE A 8 -2.10 8.13 10.73
C PHE A 8 -2.45 6.70 10.32
N LEU A 9 -2.98 5.91 11.26
CA LEU A 9 -3.55 4.60 10.99
C LEU A 9 -5.06 4.65 11.23
N ARG A 10 -5.82 4.00 10.36
CA ARG A 10 -7.26 3.84 10.52
C ARG A 10 -7.64 2.39 10.35
N GLY A 11 -8.45 1.88 11.27
CA GLY A 11 -9.09 0.58 11.11
C GLY A 11 -10.21 0.63 10.08
N PHE A 12 -10.71 -0.55 9.68
CA PHE A 12 -11.75 -0.68 8.66
C PHE A 12 -13.04 0.09 9.03
N GLU A 13 -13.45 0.06 10.31
CA GLU A 13 -14.61 0.78 10.83
C GLU A 13 -14.26 1.71 12.01
N GLY A 14 -12.98 2.06 12.18
CA GLY A 14 -12.49 2.76 13.37
C GLY A 14 -12.13 4.23 13.18
N ASP A 15 -11.83 4.87 14.32
CA ASP A 15 -11.26 6.21 14.41
C ASP A 15 -9.79 6.26 13.92
N TRP A 16 -9.33 7.47 13.63
CA TRP A 16 -7.95 7.74 13.25
C TRP A 16 -7.04 7.71 14.49
N LEU A 17 -6.01 6.88 14.43
CA LEU A 17 -4.89 6.89 15.37
C LEU A 17 -3.75 7.70 14.78
N GLN A 18 -3.27 8.67 15.54
CA GLN A 18 -2.09 9.47 15.19
C GLN A 18 -0.88 8.97 15.98
N PHE A 19 0.22 8.73 15.27
CA PHE A 19 1.52 8.42 15.86
C PHE A 19 2.52 9.50 15.48
N ASP A 20 3.21 10.04 16.48
CA ASP A 20 4.31 10.97 16.28
C ASP A 20 5.65 10.21 16.27
N ASN A 21 6.66 10.76 15.58
CA ASN A 21 7.99 10.17 15.45
C ASN A 21 8.00 8.71 14.91
N CYS A 22 7.10 8.41 13.97
CA CYS A 22 7.01 7.12 13.32
C CYS A 22 7.76 7.12 11.98
N LYS A 23 8.42 6.00 11.66
CA LYS A 23 9.06 5.79 10.35
C LYS A 23 8.31 4.71 9.58
N ILE A 24 7.70 5.09 8.46
CA ILE A 24 7.12 4.16 7.50
C ILE A 24 8.07 4.00 6.31
N SER A 25 8.29 2.74 5.91
CA SER A 25 8.91 2.37 4.65
C SER A 25 7.90 1.61 3.80
N VAL A 26 7.62 2.12 2.60
CA VAL A 26 6.76 1.44 1.62
C VAL A 26 7.63 0.94 0.46
N ASN A 27 7.56 -0.34 0.15
CA ASN A 27 8.14 -0.92 -1.06
C ASN A 27 7.01 -1.30 -2.01
N ILE A 28 7.09 -0.83 -3.25
CA ILE A 28 6.09 -1.07 -4.28
C ILE A 28 6.77 -1.85 -5.40
N ARG A 29 6.26 -3.03 -5.72
CA ARG A 29 6.71 -3.84 -6.87
C ARG A 29 5.57 -3.97 -7.86
N ARG A 30 5.74 -3.37 -9.04
CA ARG A 30 4.77 -3.48 -10.14
C ARG A 30 5.30 -4.44 -11.19
N ARG A 31 4.42 -5.26 -11.75
CA ARG A 31 4.68 -6.08 -12.93
C ARG A 31 3.68 -5.67 -14.01
N ILE A 32 4.21 -5.14 -15.10
CA ILE A 32 3.45 -4.81 -16.30
C ILE A 32 3.77 -5.87 -17.35
N THR A 33 2.75 -6.58 -17.81
CA THR A 33 2.84 -7.52 -18.93
C THR A 33 2.15 -6.86 -20.11
N ARG A 34 2.81 -6.78 -21.26
CA ARG A 34 2.17 -6.33 -22.51
C ARG A 34 2.01 -7.54 -23.40
N GLU A 35 0.79 -7.81 -23.83
CA GLU A 35 0.50 -8.91 -24.73
C GLU A 35 -0.22 -8.35 -25.94
N VAL A 36 0.45 -8.43 -27.10
CA VAL A 36 -0.15 -7.99 -28.36
C VAL A 36 -0.54 -9.22 -29.13
N LYS A 37 -1.84 -9.49 -29.23
CA LYS A 37 -2.33 -10.53 -30.14
C LYS A 37 -2.43 -9.98 -31.55
N ARG A 38 -1.90 -10.75 -32.51
CA ARG A 38 -2.15 -10.58 -33.94
C ARG A 38 -3.22 -11.59 -34.33
N GLY A 39 -4.46 -11.13 -34.45
CA GLY A 39 -5.54 -11.92 -35.05
C GLY A 39 -5.30 -12.03 -36.55
N GLY A 40 -5.56 -13.21 -37.14
CA GLY A 40 -5.42 -13.41 -38.58
C GLY A 40 -6.32 -12.47 -39.38
N GLU A 41 -5.74 -11.93 -40.45
CA GLU A 41 -6.36 -11.08 -41.48
C GLU A 41 -6.96 -9.75 -40.98
N GLY A 42 -6.07 -8.81 -40.63
CA GLY A 42 -6.39 -7.42 -40.31
C GLY A 42 -5.33 -6.86 -39.37
N ASP A 43 -4.86 -5.64 -39.63
CA ASP A 43 -3.77 -4.96 -38.89
C ASP A 43 -4.22 -4.47 -37.49
N ASP A 44 -5.18 -5.18 -36.87
CA ASP A 44 -5.75 -4.85 -35.58
C ASP A 44 -4.83 -5.35 -34.46
N LEU A 45 -4.22 -4.42 -33.74
CA LEU A 45 -3.39 -4.70 -32.57
C LEU A 45 -4.20 -4.42 -31.30
N VAL A 46 -4.50 -5.46 -30.53
CA VAL A 46 -5.14 -5.34 -29.21
C VAL A 46 -4.12 -5.65 -28.12
N ASP A 47 -3.93 -4.71 -27.19
CA ASP A 47 -3.10 -4.90 -25.99
C ASP A 47 -3.94 -5.61 -24.91
N GLU A 48 -3.73 -6.91 -24.75
CA GLU A 48 -4.29 -7.73 -23.68
C GLU A 48 -3.38 -7.75 -22.43
N GLY A 49 -2.45 -6.79 -22.35
CA GLY A 49 -1.52 -6.68 -21.24
C GLY A 49 -2.19 -6.61 -19.87
N ALA A 50 -1.56 -7.25 -18.88
CA ALA A 50 -2.00 -7.26 -17.49
C ALA A 50 -1.01 -6.50 -16.59
N GLU A 51 -1.53 -5.58 -15.77
CA GLU A 51 -0.78 -4.93 -14.69
C GLU A 51 -1.11 -5.57 -13.34
N SER A 52 -0.08 -5.79 -12.53
CA SER A 52 -0.21 -6.20 -11.13
C SER A 52 0.76 -5.43 -10.24
N ALA A 53 0.38 -5.20 -8.99
CA ALA A 53 1.22 -4.50 -8.02
C ALA A 53 1.18 -5.17 -6.64
N VAL A 54 2.35 -5.35 -6.04
CA VAL A 54 2.54 -5.81 -4.67
C VAL A 54 3.03 -4.63 -3.83
N TYR A 55 2.28 -4.29 -2.78
CA TYR A 55 2.61 -3.25 -1.82
C TYR A 55 3.09 -3.89 -0.52
N THR A 56 4.30 -3.58 -0.09
CA THR A 56 4.85 -4.01 1.20
C THR A 56 5.07 -2.78 2.07
N MET A 57 4.36 -2.69 3.18
CA MET A 57 4.51 -1.60 4.15
C MET A 57 5.21 -2.11 5.41
N ARG A 58 6.18 -1.34 5.92
CA ARG A 58 6.84 -1.57 7.21
C ARG A 58 6.78 -0.30 8.04
N GLY A 59 6.24 -0.38 9.25
CA GLY A 59 6.23 0.71 10.22
C GLY A 59 7.15 0.39 11.38
N HIS A 60 7.98 1.34 11.79
CA HIS A 60 8.74 1.28 13.03
C HIS A 60 8.11 2.22 14.04
N LEU A 61 7.59 1.64 15.12
CA LEU A 61 6.90 2.33 16.21
C LEU A 61 7.67 2.11 17.52
N GLY A 62 7.65 3.11 18.39
CA GLY A 62 8.09 2.95 19.78
C GLY A 62 7.14 2.04 20.57
N ILE A 63 7.58 1.57 21.73
CA ILE A 63 6.80 0.60 22.54
C ILE A 63 5.43 1.14 23.00
N ALA A 64 5.30 2.46 23.19
CA ALA A 64 4.03 3.10 23.52
C ALA A 64 3.04 2.99 22.35
N GLY A 65 3.45 3.40 21.14
CA GLY A 65 2.63 3.28 19.93
C GLY A 65 2.31 1.82 19.58
N TYR A 66 3.24 0.90 19.79
CA TYR A 66 2.99 -0.54 19.63
C TYR A 66 1.86 -1.04 20.54
N ARG A 67 1.82 -0.61 21.82
CA ARG A 67 0.76 -0.98 22.76
C ARG A 67 -0.60 -0.39 22.38
N GLU A 68 -0.64 0.79 21.79
CA GLU A 68 -1.87 1.36 21.25
C GLU A 68 -2.39 0.59 20.04
N VAL A 69 -1.51 0.26 19.09
CA VAL A 69 -1.87 -0.58 17.93
C VAL A 69 -2.41 -1.92 18.40
N LEU A 70 -1.79 -2.57 19.39
CA LEU A 70 -2.29 -3.84 19.94
C LEU A 70 -3.65 -3.72 20.62
N ARG A 71 -3.98 -2.59 21.25
CA ARG A 71 -5.33 -2.36 21.78
C ARG A 71 -6.34 -2.16 20.67
N PHE A 72 -5.95 -1.41 19.64
CA PHE A 72 -6.80 -1.12 18.49
C PHE A 72 -7.03 -2.35 17.60
N SER A 73 -6.04 -3.24 17.49
CA SER A 73 -6.12 -4.45 16.66
C SER A 73 -6.76 -5.64 17.37
N LYS A 74 -7.15 -5.50 18.64
CA LYS A 74 -8.00 -6.48 19.31
C LYS A 74 -9.44 -6.21 18.89
N CYS A 75 -9.86 -6.93 17.85
CA CYS A 75 -11.25 -7.31 17.67
C CYS A 75 -11.68 -8.26 18.80
#